data_AF-A0A926KLE9-F1
#
_entry.id   AF-A0A926KLE9-F1
#
_cell.length_a   1.000
_cell.length_b   1.000
_cell.length_c   1.000
_cell.angle_alpha   90.00
_cell.angle_beta   90.00
_cell.angle_gamma   90.00
#
_symmetry.space_group_name_H-M   'P 1'
#
loop_
_entity.id
_entity.type
_entity.pdbx_description
1 polymer ?
#
loop_
_entity_poly.entity_id
_entity_poly.type
_entity_poly.pdbx_seq_one_letter_code
_entity_poly.pdbx_strand_id
1 'polypeptide(L)'
;MSTPDLFFQRGGVLPEESAVNQGVRLEIDMFFAGKFYPILSFLFGLGFFLLMRRSEQKGEWVYRLFSRRMLVLFLLGIVHMVFFYNGDVLHNYALIGCLLMLFYRRRDKTVFIWAISILVIFLAMFSLAFLQPEEALNSGSITNYKIAEDTAAAAIAAYQQGNYGEWLAFHLEYEVLPNLKAEQIGYPSMFAMMLLGFFSAESVLSRISGNMRVYFEVSETLAVWSAFL
;
A
#
# COMPACT_ATOMS: atom_id res chain seq x y z
N MET A 1 -22.75 -0.74 9.22
CA MET A 1 -21.93 -0.76 10.44
C MET A 1 -21.98 0.65 11.01
N SER A 2 -22.49 0.81 12.21
CA SER A 2 -22.63 2.12 12.86
C SER A 2 -21.25 2.63 13.29
N THR A 3 -20.94 3.90 13.02
CA THR A 3 -19.67 4.56 13.34
C THR A 3 -19.16 4.39 14.78
N PRO A 4 -19.98 4.23 15.85
CA PRO A 4 -19.49 4.02 17.21
C PRO A 4 -18.76 2.67 17.40
N ASP A 5 -19.25 1.60 16.75
CA ASP A 5 -18.69 0.24 16.93
C ASP A 5 -17.24 0.14 16.43
N LEU A 6 -16.89 0.96 15.44
CA LEU A 6 -15.57 1.01 14.83
C LEU A 6 -14.49 1.53 15.82
N PHE A 7 -14.86 2.43 16.73
CA PHE A 7 -13.98 2.96 17.76
C PHE A 7 -13.81 1.98 18.94
N PHE A 8 -14.88 1.28 19.33
CA PHE A 8 -14.79 0.21 20.33
C PHE A 8 -13.94 -0.98 19.83
N GLN A 9 -14.05 -1.34 18.55
CA GLN A 9 -13.17 -2.33 17.91
C GLN A 9 -11.70 -1.88 17.92
N ARG A 10 -11.43 -0.59 17.67
CA ARG A 10 -10.08 0.00 17.70
C ARG A 10 -9.48 0.04 19.11
N GLY A 11 -10.33 0.12 20.13
CA GLY A 11 -9.98 0.00 21.56
C GLY A 11 -9.87 -1.44 22.09
N GLY A 12 -10.16 -2.46 21.28
CA GLY A 12 -10.06 -3.88 21.68
C GLY A 12 -11.31 -4.47 22.34
N VAL A 13 -12.45 -3.76 22.35
CA VAL A 13 -13.74 -4.32 22.80
C VAL A 13 -14.51 -4.81 21.57
N LEU A 14 -14.54 -6.14 21.39
CA LEU A 14 -15.37 -6.78 20.38
C LEU A 14 -16.78 -6.99 20.98
N PRO A 15 -17.86 -6.53 20.32
CA PRO A 15 -19.19 -7.01 20.68
C PRO A 15 -19.25 -8.54 20.54
N GLU A 16 -20.16 -9.21 21.25
CA GLU A 16 -20.43 -10.64 21.02
C GLU A 16 -20.89 -10.82 19.56
N GLU A 17 -19.95 -11.15 18.68
CA GLU A 17 -20.24 -11.42 17.28
C GLU A 17 -20.79 -12.83 17.12
N SER A 18 -21.84 -12.99 16.31
CA SER A 18 -22.36 -14.31 15.96
C SER A 18 -21.25 -15.18 15.33
N ALA A 19 -21.32 -16.50 15.51
CA ALA A 19 -20.35 -17.43 14.91
C ALA A 19 -20.23 -17.26 13.37
N VAL A 20 -21.32 -16.81 12.72
CA VAL A 20 -21.33 -16.50 11.29
C VAL A 20 -20.49 -15.27 10.97
N ASN A 21 -20.61 -14.19 11.75
CA ASN A 21 -19.82 -12.97 11.56
C ASN A 21 -18.33 -13.22 11.79
N GLN A 22 -17.99 -14.03 12.79
CA GLN A 22 -16.60 -14.44 13.05
C GLN A 22 -16.01 -15.23 11.86
N GLY A 23 -16.79 -16.16 11.31
CA GLY A 23 -16.40 -16.92 10.12
C GLY A 23 -16.12 -16.01 8.91
N VAL A 24 -17.04 -15.10 8.61
CA VAL A 24 -16.88 -14.12 7.51
C VAL A 24 -15.66 -13.22 7.73
N ARG A 25 -15.43 -12.75 8.96
CA ARG A 25 -14.28 -11.92 9.29
C ARG A 25 -12.95 -12.67 9.08
N LEU A 26 -12.88 -13.94 9.49
CA LEU A 26 -11.71 -14.78 9.28
C LEU A 26 -11.41 -14.97 7.79
N GLU A 27 -12.41 -15.17 6.95
CA GLU A 27 -12.23 -15.28 5.50
C GLU A 27 -11.68 -13.97 4.90
N ILE A 28 -12.23 -12.83 5.32
CA ILE A 28 -11.76 -11.52 4.87
C ILE A 28 -10.31 -11.30 5.30
N ASP A 29 -9.99 -11.57 6.56
CA ASP A 29 -8.66 -11.35 7.12
C ASP A 29 -7.61 -12.29 6.51
N MET A 30 -7.97 -13.55 6.22
CA MET A 30 -7.06 -14.51 5.61
C MET A 30 -6.82 -14.26 4.12
N PHE A 31 -7.82 -13.83 3.36
CA PHE A 31 -7.74 -13.78 1.89
C PHE A 31 -7.59 -12.38 1.32
N PHE A 32 -8.12 -11.35 1.96
CA PHE A 32 -8.22 -10.02 1.38
C PHE A 32 -7.45 -8.96 2.16
N ALA A 33 -7.52 -8.99 3.50
CA ALA A 33 -6.88 -7.99 4.33
C ALA A 33 -5.37 -7.95 4.11
N GLY A 34 -4.84 -6.74 3.89
CA GLY A 34 -3.40 -6.50 3.76
C GLY A 34 -2.73 -6.96 2.46
N LYS A 35 -3.35 -7.81 1.64
CA LYS A 35 -2.70 -8.39 0.44
C LYS A 35 -2.56 -7.43 -0.73
N PHE A 36 -3.42 -6.42 -0.81
CA PHE A 36 -3.38 -5.43 -1.89
C PHE A 36 -2.12 -4.57 -1.82
N TYR A 37 -1.63 -4.22 -0.62
CA TYR A 37 -0.45 -3.39 -0.43
C TYR A 37 0.82 -3.94 -1.11
N PRO A 38 1.26 -5.18 -0.86
CA PRO A 38 2.46 -5.72 -1.50
C PRO A 38 2.29 -5.90 -3.02
N ILE A 39 1.10 -6.28 -3.49
CA ILE A 39 0.81 -6.46 -4.93
C ILE A 39 0.91 -5.11 -5.66
N LEU A 40 0.25 -4.08 -5.12
CA LEU A 40 0.27 -2.74 -5.69
C LEU A 40 1.68 -2.13 -5.61
N SER A 41 2.43 -2.38 -4.54
CA SER A 41 3.82 -1.92 -4.39
C SER A 41 4.71 -2.56 -5.45
N PHE A 42 4.58 -3.87 -5.65
CA PHE A 42 5.29 -4.59 -6.69
C PHE A 42 4.95 -4.07 -8.09
N LEU A 43 3.67 -3.87 -8.38
CA LEU A 43 3.22 -3.35 -9.67
C LEU A 43 3.69 -1.91 -9.90
N PHE A 44 3.74 -1.09 -8.85
CA PHE A 44 4.31 0.24 -8.92
C PHE A 44 5.80 0.20 -9.29
N GLY A 45 6.58 -0.70 -8.70
CA GLY A 45 7.99 -0.92 -9.06
C GLY A 45 8.19 -1.33 -10.52
N LEU A 46 7.32 -2.22 -11.03
CA LEU A 46 7.27 -2.59 -12.45
C LEU A 46 6.94 -1.39 -13.35
N GLY A 47 5.91 -0.63 -12.98
CA GLY A 47 5.46 0.56 -13.71
C GLY A 47 6.53 1.66 -13.73
N PHE A 48 7.27 1.81 -12.64
CA PHE A 48 8.44 2.69 -12.56
C PHE A 48 9.50 2.30 -13.60
N PHE A 49 9.94 1.04 -13.63
CA PHE A 49 10.91 0.58 -14.63
C PHE A 49 10.45 0.90 -16.06
N LEU A 50 9.20 0.56 -16.39
CA LEU A 50 8.66 0.76 -17.72
C LEU A 50 8.61 2.23 -18.12
N LEU A 51 8.19 3.10 -17.19
CA LEU A 51 8.12 4.54 -17.43
C LEU A 51 9.52 5.12 -17.66
N MET A 52 10.49 4.74 -16.83
CA MET A 52 11.86 5.26 -16.92
C MET A 52 12.52 4.82 -18.22
N ARG A 53 12.42 3.54 -18.58
CA ARG A 53 12.96 2.99 -19.83
C ARG A 53 12.35 3.66 -21.07
N ARG A 54 11.03 3.88 -21.07
CA ARG A 54 10.34 4.56 -22.18
C ARG A 54 10.76 6.03 -22.29
N SER A 55 10.98 6.71 -21.16
CA SER A 55 11.46 8.10 -21.15
C SER A 55 12.89 8.20 -21.67
N GLU A 56 13.77 7.26 -21.32
CA GLU A 56 15.15 7.23 -21.84
C GLU A 56 15.19 7.01 -23.34
N GLN A 57 14.36 6.09 -23.86
CA GLN A 57 14.25 5.84 -25.31
C GLN A 57 13.79 7.08 -26.10
N LYS A 58 13.03 7.97 -25.48
CA LYS A 58 12.54 9.22 -26.07
C LYS A 58 13.48 10.41 -25.89
N GLY A 59 14.59 10.25 -25.14
CA GLY A 59 15.47 11.36 -24.77
C GLY A 59 14.83 12.39 -23.83
N GLU A 60 13.74 12.03 -23.15
CA GLU A 60 13.08 12.92 -22.18
C GLU A 60 13.82 12.94 -20.83
N TRP A 61 13.60 14.00 -20.06
CA TRP A 61 14.18 14.18 -18.73
C TRP A 61 13.52 13.24 -17.71
N VAL A 62 14.01 12.01 -17.68
CA VAL A 62 13.47 10.86 -16.92
C VAL A 62 13.12 11.21 -15.47
N TYR A 63 14.08 11.76 -14.73
CA TYR A 63 13.89 12.11 -13.31
C TYR A 63 12.84 13.21 -13.13
N ARG A 64 12.79 14.21 -14.02
CA ARG A 64 11.81 15.30 -13.96
C ARG A 64 10.39 14.81 -14.21
N LEU A 65 10.21 13.92 -15.18
CA LEU A 65 8.91 13.34 -15.50
C LEU A 65 8.38 12.52 -14.32
N PHE A 66 9.22 11.68 -13.74
CA PHE A 66 8.82 10.84 -12.61
C PHE A 66 8.55 11.66 -11.35
N SER A 67 9.41 12.64 -10.99
CA SER A 67 9.16 13.52 -9.84
C SER A 67 7.87 14.31 -9.97
N ARG A 68 7.52 14.79 -11.18
CA ARG A 68 6.22 15.47 -11.40
C ARG A 68 5.05 14.53 -11.12
N ARG A 69 5.13 13.26 -11.53
CA ARG A 69 4.11 12.25 -11.24
C ARG A 69 4.02 11.94 -9.74
N MET A 70 5.16 11.83 -9.06
CA MET A 70 5.18 11.63 -7.60
C MET A 70 4.56 12.82 -6.87
N LEU A 71 4.82 14.05 -7.31
CA LEU A 71 4.21 15.24 -6.74
C LEU A 71 2.69 15.23 -6.92
N VAL A 72 2.20 14.89 -8.12
CA VAL A 72 0.75 14.78 -8.36
C VAL A 72 0.12 13.68 -7.50
N LEU A 73 0.75 12.50 -7.40
CA LEU A 73 0.27 11.41 -6.55
C LEU A 73 0.28 11.80 -5.07
N PHE A 74 1.31 12.51 -4.62
CA PHE A 74 1.39 12.99 -3.25
C PHE A 74 0.27 13.98 -2.94
N LEU A 75 0.05 14.98 -3.80
CA LEU A 75 -1.03 15.95 -3.62
C LEU A 75 -2.40 15.29 -3.65
N LEU A 76 -2.64 14.36 -4.57
CA LEU A 76 -3.88 13.59 -4.61
C LEU A 76 -4.06 12.76 -3.33
N GLY A 77 -2.99 12.14 -2.84
CA GLY A 77 -3.02 11.37 -1.60
C GLY A 77 -3.32 12.24 -0.38
N ILE A 78 -2.74 13.44 -0.28
CA ILE A 78 -3.04 14.38 0.80
C ILE A 78 -4.49 14.86 0.72
N VAL A 79 -4.98 15.23 -0.46
CA VAL A 79 -6.38 15.64 -0.65
C VAL A 79 -7.33 14.49 -0.30
N HIS A 80 -7.01 13.26 -0.72
CA HIS A 80 -7.83 12.10 -0.39
C HIS A 80 -7.85 11.83 1.12
N MET A 81 -6.66 11.86 1.74
CA MET A 81 -6.47 11.64 3.18
C MET A 81 -7.18 12.68 4.03
N VAL A 82 -7.25 13.94 3.58
CA VAL A 82 -7.85 15.04 4.34
C VAL A 82 -9.36 15.12 4.15
N PHE A 83 -9.88 14.90 2.94
CA PHE A 83 -11.28 15.18 2.63
C PHE A 83 -12.17 13.93 2.53
N PHE A 84 -11.60 12.73 2.42
CA PHE A 84 -12.38 11.51 2.16
C PHE A 84 -12.14 10.42 3.22
N TYR A 85 -10.89 9.93 3.32
CA TYR A 85 -10.59 8.76 4.15
C TYR A 85 -9.11 8.68 4.52
N ASN A 86 -8.80 8.30 5.76
CA ASN A 86 -7.45 8.35 6.30
C ASN A 86 -6.49 7.23 5.82
N GLY A 87 -6.97 6.22 5.09
CA GLY A 87 -6.20 5.04 4.70
C GLY A 87 -5.69 5.06 3.26
N ASP A 88 -5.24 6.21 2.77
CA ASP A 88 -4.74 6.32 1.39
C ASP A 88 -3.29 5.83 1.26
N VAL A 89 -3.07 4.88 0.36
CA VAL A 89 -1.75 4.38 -0.03
C VAL A 89 -0.97 5.32 -0.98
N LEU A 90 -1.63 6.26 -1.67
CA LEU A 90 -1.04 7.11 -2.69
C LEU A 90 0.09 7.99 -2.14
N HIS A 91 -0.13 8.62 -0.98
CA HIS A 91 0.87 9.50 -0.38
C HIS A 91 2.14 8.71 0.00
N ASN A 92 1.96 7.52 0.58
CA ASN A 92 3.02 6.58 0.89
C ASN A 92 3.80 6.17 -0.36
N TYR A 93 3.11 5.88 -1.46
CA TYR A 93 3.74 5.47 -2.71
C TYR A 93 4.51 6.61 -3.36
N ALA A 94 4.05 7.85 -3.23
CA ALA A 94 4.79 9.00 -3.72
C ALA A 94 6.11 9.19 -2.95
N LEU A 95 6.08 9.05 -1.62
CA LEU A 95 7.27 9.17 -0.78
C LEU A 95 8.29 8.05 -1.05
N ILE A 96 7.83 6.81 -1.05
CA ILE A 96 8.67 5.64 -1.28
C ILE A 96 9.14 5.58 -2.74
N GLY A 97 8.29 5.98 -3.69
CA GLY A 97 8.62 6.09 -5.10
C GLY A 97 9.74 7.10 -5.36
N CYS A 98 9.77 8.23 -4.64
CA CYS A 98 10.91 9.15 -4.69
C CYS A 98 12.23 8.47 -4.25
N LEU A 99 12.19 7.62 -3.22
CA LEU A 99 13.36 6.85 -2.77
C LEU A 99 13.81 5.82 -3.82
N LEU A 100 12.84 5.18 -4.50
CA LEU A 100 13.09 4.22 -5.58
C LEU A 100 13.90 4.82 -6.74
N MET A 101 13.80 6.13 -7.00
CA MET A 101 14.58 6.82 -8.01
C MET A 101 16.10 6.67 -7.83
N LEU A 102 16.57 6.55 -6.58
CA LEU A 102 17.99 6.38 -6.25
C LEU A 102 18.56 5.03 -6.72
N PHE A 103 17.67 4.05 -6.97
CA PHE A 103 18.01 2.70 -7.37
C PHE A 103 17.98 2.48 -8.88
N TYR A 104 17.46 3.44 -9.65
CA TYR A 104 17.27 3.29 -11.11
C TYR A 104 18.54 2.93 -11.88
N ARG A 105 19.67 3.58 -11.57
CA ARG A 105 20.96 3.36 -12.24
C ARG A 105 21.88 2.39 -11.49
N ARG A 106 21.35 1.65 -10.52
CA ARG A 106 22.13 0.69 -9.73
C ARG A 106 22.13 -0.66 -10.44
N ARG A 107 23.14 -1.48 -10.15
CA ARG A 107 23.24 -2.84 -10.68
C ARG A 107 22.10 -3.69 -10.12
N ASP A 108 21.57 -4.61 -10.92
CA ASP A 108 20.48 -5.50 -10.51
C ASP A 108 20.80 -6.28 -9.23
N LYS A 109 22.05 -6.74 -9.10
CA LYS A 109 22.55 -7.39 -7.88
C LYS A 109 22.40 -6.51 -6.64
N THR A 110 22.70 -5.22 -6.76
CA THR A 110 22.56 -4.27 -5.66
C THR A 110 21.08 -4.10 -5.30
N VAL A 111 20.22 -3.87 -6.28
CA VAL A 111 18.77 -3.71 -6.07
C VAL A 111 18.19 -4.94 -5.38
N PHE A 112 18.53 -6.14 -5.85
CA PHE A 112 18.05 -7.40 -5.27
C PHE A 112 18.50 -7.60 -3.82
N ILE A 113 19.79 -7.37 -3.53
CA ILE A 113 20.31 -7.47 -2.16
C ILE A 113 19.58 -6.49 -1.24
N TRP A 114 19.43 -5.23 -1.64
CA TRP A 114 18.70 -4.24 -0.84
C TRP A 114 17.23 -4.63 -0.62
N ALA A 115 16.55 -5.12 -1.65
CA ALA A 115 15.16 -5.55 -1.54
C ALA A 115 14.99 -6.68 -0.52
N ILE A 116 15.82 -7.72 -0.61
CA ILE A 116 15.77 -8.87 0.31
C ILE A 116 16.23 -8.46 1.71
N SER A 117 17.30 -7.68 1.85
CA SER A 117 17.79 -7.23 3.15
C SER A 117 16.75 -6.40 3.89
N ILE A 118 16.11 -5.44 3.23
CA ILE A 118 15.05 -4.62 3.85
C ILE A 118 13.85 -5.50 4.25
N LEU A 119 13.45 -6.43 3.38
CA LEU A 119 12.35 -7.35 3.68
C LEU A 119 12.67 -8.21 4.90
N VAL A 120 13.84 -8.83 4.95
CA VAL A 120 14.27 -9.69 6.07
C VAL A 120 14.37 -8.88 7.37
N ILE A 121 14.95 -7.68 7.32
CA ILE A 121 15.02 -6.79 8.50
C ILE A 121 13.61 -6.42 8.97
N PHE A 122 12.71 -6.09 8.06
CA PHE A 122 11.31 -5.80 8.39
C PHE A 122 10.62 -7.00 9.05
N LEU A 123 10.74 -8.21 8.49
CA LEU A 123 10.18 -9.42 9.09
C LEU A 123 10.79 -9.71 10.46
N ALA A 124 12.10 -9.51 10.62
CA ALA A 124 12.77 -9.68 11.91
C ALA A 124 12.26 -8.67 12.94
N MET A 125 12.17 -7.38 12.59
CA MET A 125 11.59 -6.35 13.45
C MET A 125 10.13 -6.67 13.82
N PHE A 126 9.34 -7.13 12.87
CA PHE A 126 7.95 -7.53 13.11
C PHE A 126 7.87 -8.77 14.02
N SER A 127 8.77 -9.75 13.85
CA SER A 127 8.83 -10.93 14.73
C SER A 127 9.20 -10.58 16.18
N LEU A 128 10.04 -9.56 16.39
CA LEU A 128 10.39 -9.07 17.73
C LEU A 128 9.18 -8.47 18.46
N ALA A 129 8.17 -7.97 17.74
CA ALA A 129 6.93 -7.49 18.34
C ALA A 129 6.15 -8.62 19.05
N PHE A 130 6.28 -9.87 18.59
CA PHE A 130 5.66 -11.04 19.24
C PHE A 130 6.40 -11.52 20.48
N LEU A 131 7.60 -11.00 20.74
CA LEU A 131 8.40 -11.34 21.92
C LEU A 131 8.23 -10.30 23.04
N GLN A 132 7.35 -9.32 22.86
CA GLN A 132 7.11 -8.29 23.89
C GLN A 132 6.43 -8.89 25.12
N PRO A 133 6.80 -8.44 26.34
CA PRO A 133 6.14 -8.88 27.57
C PRO A 133 4.64 -8.57 27.50
N GLU A 134 3.81 -9.45 28.04
CA GLU A 134 2.35 -9.29 28.05
C GLU A 134 1.94 -7.94 28.69
N GLU A 135 2.67 -7.47 29.70
CA GLU A 135 2.47 -6.17 30.35
C GLU A 135 2.69 -4.97 29.39
N ALA A 136 3.65 -5.07 28.46
CA ALA A 136 3.90 -4.04 27.45
C ALA A 136 2.79 -4.02 26.39
N LEU A 137 2.28 -5.20 26.01
CA LEU A 137 1.14 -5.33 25.10
C LEU A 137 -0.16 -4.83 25.75
N ASN A 138 -0.37 -5.15 27.02
CA ASN A 138 -1.55 -4.76 27.80
C ASN A 138 -1.56 -3.26 28.11
N SER A 139 -0.42 -2.65 28.47
CA SER A 139 -0.33 -1.20 28.68
C SER A 139 -0.56 -0.40 27.39
N GLY A 140 -0.06 -0.89 26.24
CA GLY A 140 -0.38 -0.33 24.93
C GLY A 140 -1.86 -0.43 24.59
N SER A 141 -2.46 -1.60 24.85
CA SER A 141 -3.90 -1.84 24.62
C SER A 141 -4.79 -0.97 25.51
N ILE A 142 -4.45 -0.82 26.80
CA ILE A 142 -5.16 0.06 27.74
C ILE A 142 -5.06 1.53 27.33
N THR A 143 -3.90 1.97 26.83
CA THR A 143 -3.71 3.35 26.35
C THR A 143 -4.56 3.62 25.11
N ASN A 144 -4.57 2.69 24.15
CA ASN A 144 -5.40 2.80 22.95
C ASN A 144 -6.90 2.76 23.27
N TYR A 145 -7.30 1.92 24.24
CA TYR A 145 -8.67 1.85 24.73
C TYR A 145 -9.12 3.17 25.35
N LYS A 146 -8.32 3.76 26.25
CA LYS A 146 -8.64 5.06 26.86
C LYS A 146 -8.75 6.18 25.83
N ILE A 147 -7.85 6.22 24.86
CA ILE A 147 -7.94 7.20 23.76
C ILE A 147 -9.23 6.99 22.97
N ALA A 148 -9.62 5.75 22.68
CA ALA A 148 -10.86 5.45 21.97
C ALA A 148 -12.11 5.82 22.79
N GLU A 149 -12.12 5.53 24.09
CA GLU A 149 -13.19 5.90 25.02
C GLU A 149 -13.34 7.41 25.15
N ASP A 150 -12.23 8.12 25.39
CA ASP A 150 -12.20 9.58 25.53
C ASP A 150 -12.61 10.31 24.24
N THR A 151 -12.33 9.70 23.07
CA THR A 151 -12.68 10.27 21.76
C THR A 151 -14.04 9.81 21.22
N ALA A 152 -14.67 8.78 21.80
CA ALA A 152 -15.94 8.21 21.30
C ALA A 152 -17.09 9.23 21.31
N ALA A 153 -17.20 10.03 22.39
CA ALA A 153 -18.25 11.06 22.47
C ALA A 153 -18.04 12.17 21.41
N ALA A 154 -16.79 12.58 21.19
CA ALA A 154 -16.43 13.55 20.16
C ALA A 154 -16.65 12.98 18.74
N ALA A 155 -16.36 11.70 18.54
CA ALA A 155 -16.61 11.00 17.28
C ALA A 155 -18.11 10.94 16.97
N ILE A 156 -18.95 10.56 17.95
CA ILE A 156 -20.42 10.51 17.77
C ILE A 156 -20.95 11.90 17.42
N ALA A 157 -20.52 12.94 18.14
CA ALA A 157 -20.91 14.31 17.85
C ALA A 157 -20.50 14.72 16.43
N ALA A 158 -19.24 14.49 16.05
CA ALA A 158 -18.71 14.89 14.74
C ALA A 158 -19.33 14.10 13.56
N TYR A 159 -19.54 12.80 13.70
CA TYR A 159 -20.02 11.93 12.60
C TYR A 159 -21.55 11.87 12.46
N GLN A 160 -22.30 12.02 13.55
CA GLN A 160 -23.76 11.86 13.51
C GLN A 160 -24.52 13.18 13.59
N GLN A 161 -23.97 14.17 14.30
CA GLN A 161 -24.68 15.41 14.64
C GLN A 161 -23.99 16.65 14.06
N GLY A 162 -22.70 16.53 13.73
CA GLY A 162 -21.85 17.64 13.35
C GLY A 162 -22.03 18.06 11.89
N ASN A 163 -21.67 19.31 11.61
CA ASN A 163 -21.53 19.80 10.25
C ASN A 163 -20.20 19.30 9.62
N TYR A 164 -20.04 19.47 8.30
CA TYR A 164 -18.83 19.00 7.61
C TYR A 164 -17.52 19.57 8.17
N GLY A 165 -17.53 20.82 8.67
CA GLY A 165 -16.34 21.45 9.26
C GLY A 165 -15.96 20.82 10.60
N GLU A 166 -16.94 20.47 11.44
CA GLU A 166 -16.72 19.77 12.70
C GLU A 166 -16.23 18.34 12.49
N TRP A 167 -16.80 17.64 11.50
CA TRP A 167 -16.29 16.35 11.05
C TRP A 167 -14.84 16.45 10.56
N LEU A 168 -14.53 17.43 9.71
CA LEU A 168 -13.19 17.62 9.16
C LEU A 168 -12.16 17.93 10.25
N ALA A 169 -12.51 18.76 11.23
CA ALA A 169 -11.63 19.07 12.36
C ALA A 169 -11.33 17.81 13.19
N PHE A 170 -12.37 17.03 13.51
CA PHE A 170 -12.22 15.75 14.20
C PHE A 170 -11.35 14.77 13.40
N HIS A 171 -11.65 14.61 12.12
CA HIS A 171 -10.91 13.74 11.20
C HIS A 171 -9.42 14.12 11.15
N LEU A 172 -9.10 15.41 11.02
CA LEU A 172 -7.72 15.88 10.96
C LEU A 172 -6.94 15.60 12.25
N GLU A 173 -7.55 15.89 13.40
CA GLU A 173 -6.88 15.81 14.71
C GLU A 173 -6.73 14.37 15.20
N TYR A 174 -7.79 13.58 15.10
CA TYR A 174 -7.88 12.26 15.73
C TYR A 174 -7.64 11.10 14.77
N GLU A 175 -7.75 11.32 13.46
CA GLU A 175 -7.55 10.25 12.47
C GLU A 175 -6.31 10.53 11.63
N VAL A 176 -6.26 11.63 10.88
CA VAL A 176 -5.20 11.90 9.90
C VAL A 176 -3.83 12.02 10.57
N LEU A 177 -3.68 12.89 11.58
CA LEU A 177 -2.39 13.13 12.23
C LEU A 177 -1.82 11.92 12.96
N PRO A 178 -2.60 11.15 13.74
CA PRO A 178 -2.11 9.92 14.37
C PRO A 178 -1.72 8.86 13.35
N ASN A 179 -2.49 8.66 12.27
CA ASN A 179 -2.14 7.66 11.25
C ASN A 179 -0.86 8.03 10.50
N LEU A 180 -0.64 9.31 10.19
CA LEU A 180 0.61 9.77 9.56
C LEU A 180 1.85 9.46 10.44
N LYS A 181 1.68 9.42 11.77
CA LYS A 181 2.74 9.04 12.71
C LYS A 181 2.89 7.51 12.82
N ALA A 182 1.78 6.77 12.83
CA ALA A 182 1.76 5.32 13.08
C ALA A 182 2.05 4.45 11.85
N GLU A 183 1.69 4.87 10.64
CA GLU A 183 1.77 4.04 9.42
C GLU A 183 3.20 3.77 8.93
N GLN A 184 4.21 4.42 9.51
CA GLN A 184 5.61 4.29 9.10
C GLN A 184 6.17 2.87 9.23
N ILE A 185 5.53 2.04 10.06
CA ILE A 185 5.90 0.62 10.25
C ILE A 185 5.81 -0.13 8.91
N GLY A 186 4.87 0.20 8.02
CA GLY A 186 4.68 -0.50 6.75
C GLY A 186 5.65 -0.11 5.63
N TYR A 187 6.35 1.03 5.74
CA TYR A 187 7.14 1.57 4.63
C TYR A 187 8.30 0.67 4.17
N PRO A 188 9.05 0.00 5.07
CA PRO A 188 10.14 -0.89 4.65
C PRO A 188 9.66 -2.02 3.74
N SER A 189 8.53 -2.65 4.05
CA SER A 189 7.99 -3.76 3.24
C SER A 189 7.47 -3.28 1.89
N MET A 190 6.76 -2.15 1.84
CA MET A 190 6.34 -1.52 0.57
C MET A 190 7.54 -1.21 -0.31
N PHE A 191 8.60 -0.64 0.27
CA PHE A 191 9.82 -0.30 -0.48
C PHE A 191 10.53 -1.56 -1.00
N ALA A 192 10.64 -2.60 -0.19
CA ALA A 192 11.20 -3.88 -0.61
C ALA A 192 10.40 -4.49 -1.78
N MET A 193 9.07 -4.47 -1.72
CA MET A 193 8.20 -4.97 -2.79
C MET A 193 8.32 -4.13 -4.06
N MET A 194 8.42 -2.79 -3.96
CA MET A 194 8.71 -1.92 -5.09
C MET A 194 10.06 -2.25 -5.74
N LEU A 195 11.11 -2.49 -4.96
CA LEU A 195 12.42 -2.88 -5.47
C LEU A 195 12.38 -4.25 -6.17
N LEU A 196 11.64 -5.22 -5.61
CA LEU A 196 11.42 -6.52 -6.26
C LEU A 196 10.66 -6.38 -7.57
N GLY A 197 9.64 -5.51 -7.60
CA GLY A 197 8.92 -5.14 -8.83
C GLY A 197 9.86 -4.56 -9.88
N PHE A 198 10.65 -3.57 -9.50
CA PHE A 198 11.65 -2.94 -10.36
C PHE A 198 12.68 -3.95 -10.90
N PHE A 199 13.23 -4.82 -10.04
CA PHE A 199 14.17 -5.87 -10.42
C PHE A 199 13.58 -6.88 -11.40
N SER A 200 12.33 -7.32 -11.17
CA SER A 200 11.68 -8.32 -12.02
C SER A 200 11.24 -7.78 -13.40
N ALA A 201 11.20 -6.46 -13.57
CA ALA A 201 10.61 -5.82 -14.73
C ALA A 201 11.21 -6.26 -16.07
N GLU A 202 12.53 -6.35 -16.18
CA GLU A 202 13.18 -6.81 -17.42
C GLU A 202 12.82 -8.25 -17.77
N SER A 203 12.79 -9.12 -16.76
CA SER A 203 12.45 -10.55 -16.93
C SER A 203 10.98 -10.75 -17.29
N VAL A 204 10.09 -9.93 -16.72
CA VAL A 204 8.65 -9.96 -17.04
C VAL A 204 8.43 -9.47 -18.49
N LEU A 205 9.07 -8.36 -18.87
CA LEU A 205 8.91 -7.79 -20.21
C LEU A 205 9.50 -8.68 -21.32
N SER A 206 10.64 -9.33 -21.08
CA SER A 206 11.23 -10.26 -22.05
C SER A 206 10.31 -11.45 -22.32
N ARG A 207 9.68 -12.02 -21.28
CA ARG A 207 8.71 -13.11 -21.42
C ARG A 207 7.43 -12.67 -22.15
N ILE A 208 6.90 -11.49 -21.83
CA ILE A 208 5.70 -10.97 -22.51
C ILE A 208 5.98 -10.76 -23.99
N SER A 209 7.08 -10.10 -24.33
CA SER A 209 7.45 -9.85 -25.74
C SER A 209 7.74 -11.14 -26.52
N GLY A 210 8.38 -12.14 -25.89
CA GLY A 210 8.59 -13.45 -26.48
C GLY A 210 7.28 -14.18 -26.79
N ASN A 211 6.34 -14.20 -25.84
CA ASN A 211 5.04 -14.85 -26.05
C ASN A 211 4.17 -14.10 -27.08
N MET A 212 4.18 -12.77 -27.09
CA MET A 212 3.44 -11.98 -28.08
C MET A 212 3.90 -12.27 -29.51
N ARG A 213 5.21 -12.48 -29.72
CA ARG A 213 5.75 -12.89 -31.03
C ARG A 213 5.19 -14.23 -31.49
N VAL A 214 5.08 -15.20 -30.58
CA VAL A 214 4.49 -16.53 -30.87
C VAL A 214 3.01 -16.41 -31.27
N TYR A 215 2.24 -15.53 -30.62
CA TYR A 215 0.84 -15.32 -31.00
C TYR A 215 0.69 -14.68 -32.40
N PHE A 216 1.59 -13.77 -32.78
CA PHE A 216 1.59 -13.21 -34.14
C PHE A 216 1.92 -14.29 -35.19
N GLU A 217 2.95 -15.12 -34.97
CA GLU A 217 3.29 -16.24 -35.87
C GLU A 217 2.17 -17.30 -35.98
N VAL A 218 1.54 -17.66 -34.85
CA VAL A 218 0.42 -18.61 -34.85
C VAL A 218 -0.82 -18.02 -35.53
N SER A 219 -1.08 -16.72 -35.39
CA SER A 219 -2.20 -16.07 -36.08
C SER A 219 -1.99 -15.95 -37.59
N GLU A 220 -0.76 -15.69 -38.05
CA GLU A 220 -0.44 -15.67 -39.48
C GLU A 220 -0.56 -17.06 -40.09
N THR A 221 -0.07 -18.09 -39.40
CA THR A 221 -0.21 -19.48 -39.88
C THR A 221 -1.67 -19.92 -39.92
N LEU A 222 -2.48 -19.63 -38.90
CA LEU A 222 -3.92 -19.93 -38.90
C LEU A 222 -4.69 -19.16 -39.99
N ALA A 223 -4.31 -17.91 -40.27
CA ALA A 223 -4.87 -17.14 -41.37
C ALA A 223 -4.59 -17.78 -42.74
N VAL A 224 -3.37 -18.31 -42.94
CA VAL A 224 -3.01 -19.06 -44.17
C VAL A 224 -3.88 -20.32 -44.31
N TRP A 225 -4.13 -21.08 -43.25
CA TRP A 225 -4.97 -22.29 -43.32
C TRP A 225 -6.45 -21.98 -43.54
N SER A 226 -6.96 -20.85 -43.03
CA SER A 226 -8.34 -20.42 -43.29
C SER A 226 -8.63 -20.00 -44.74
N ALA A 227 -7.60 -19.75 -45.55
CA ALA A 227 -7.72 -19.43 -46.97
C ALA A 227 -7.80 -20.68 -47.88
N PHE A 228 -7.56 -21.88 -47.33
CA PHE A 228 -7.59 -23.16 -48.04
C PHE A 228 -8.84 -24.01 -47.77
N LEU A 229 -9.75 -23.55 -46.90
CA LEU A 229 -11.06 -24.13 -46.63
C LEU A 229 -12.16 -23.22 -47.21
#